data_AF-H1LVY1-F1
#
_entry.id   AF-H1LVY1-F1
#
_cell.length_a   1.000
_cell.length_b   1.000
_cell.length_c   1.000
_cell.angle_alpha   90.00
_cell.angle_beta   90.00
_cell.angle_gamma   90.00
#
_symmetry.space_group_name_H-M   'P 1'
#
loop_
_entity.id
_entity.type
_entity.pdbx_description
1 polymer ?
#
loop_
_entity_poly.entity_id
_entity_poly.type
_entity_poly.pdbx_seq_one_letter_code
_entity_poly.pdbx_strand_id
1 'polypeptide(L)'
;MIENGLDLPKHTFYVDNIFVYQPLKAVKDIYYMDVNLYRYYIGREDQSVNEQVMIGRIDQQIRVTKLMLDAFNPYDVVNKKLRKYLISYLEIMMVISSILAILSKDEENLKKKDELWNYLKDHNPRLYRRIRRGALGQAMNLPGKVGRSIAVAGYRIANKLYGFN
;
A
#
# COMPACT_ATOMS: atom_id res chain seq x y z
N MET A 1 -21.15 7.29 -3.93
CA MET A 1 -20.38 6.37 -3.06
C MET A 1 -21.14 5.09 -2.77
N ILE A 2 -22.44 5.15 -2.46
CA ILE A 2 -23.31 3.97 -2.20
C ILE A 2 -23.30 2.97 -3.38
N GLU A 3 -23.29 3.45 -4.62
CA GLU A 3 -23.30 2.57 -5.81
C GLU A 3 -22.00 1.79 -6.09
N ASN A 4 -20.89 2.08 -5.39
CA ASN A 4 -19.61 1.39 -5.61
C ASN A 4 -19.38 0.18 -4.68
N GLY A 5 -20.35 -0.18 -3.84
CA GLY A 5 -20.21 -1.28 -2.88
C GLY A 5 -19.09 -1.04 -1.86
N LEU A 6 -18.85 0.23 -1.51
CA LEU A 6 -17.79 0.61 -0.59
C LEU A 6 -18.22 0.28 0.85
N ASP A 7 -17.68 -0.80 1.39
CA ASP A 7 -17.82 -1.18 2.80
C ASP A 7 -16.46 -1.08 3.49
N LEU A 8 -16.32 -0.12 4.41
CA LEU A 8 -15.06 0.13 5.10
C LEU A 8 -15.01 -0.65 6.41
N PRO A 9 -13.95 -1.43 6.67
CA PRO A 9 -13.83 -2.17 7.91
C PRO A 9 -13.74 -1.19 9.09
N LYS A 10 -14.62 -1.39 10.09
CA LYS A 10 -14.61 -0.59 11.32
C LYS A 10 -13.35 -0.85 12.13
N HIS A 11 -12.95 0.13 12.94
CA HIS A 11 -11.78 0.06 13.84
C HIS A 11 -10.49 -0.38 13.14
N THR A 12 -10.32 0.01 11.87
CA THR A 12 -9.18 -0.34 11.02
C THR A 12 -8.56 0.95 10.49
N PHE A 13 -7.24 1.10 10.68
CA PHE A 13 -6.44 2.17 10.10
C PHE A 13 -6.22 1.95 8.60
N TYR A 14 -5.86 3.01 7.88
CA TYR A 14 -5.51 2.99 6.46
C TYR A 14 -6.70 2.73 5.50
N VAL A 15 -7.93 2.75 6.00
CA VAL A 15 -9.16 2.57 5.20
C VAL A 15 -9.40 3.69 4.19
N ASP A 16 -8.73 4.83 4.36
CA ASP A 16 -8.63 5.90 3.37
C ASP A 16 -8.09 5.39 2.03
N ASN A 17 -7.17 4.42 2.03
CA ASN A 17 -6.66 3.83 0.79
C ASN A 17 -7.74 3.06 0.01
N ILE A 18 -8.65 2.36 0.70
CA ILE A 18 -9.80 1.71 0.08
C ILE A 18 -10.77 2.77 -0.44
N PHE A 19 -11.04 3.78 0.39
CA PHE A 19 -11.93 4.89 0.06
C PHE A 19 -11.50 5.66 -1.19
N VAL A 20 -10.20 5.81 -1.42
CA VAL A 20 -9.67 6.39 -2.67
C VAL A 20 -9.68 5.35 -3.79
N TYR A 21 -9.10 4.17 -3.57
CA TYR A 21 -8.84 3.20 -4.64
C TYR A 21 -10.11 2.65 -5.30
N GLN A 22 -11.07 2.20 -4.50
CA GLN A 22 -12.24 1.47 -5.00
C GLN A 22 -13.17 2.35 -5.85
N PRO A 23 -13.56 3.56 -5.42
CA PRO A 23 -14.43 4.42 -6.22
C PRO A 23 -13.74 5.02 -7.44
N LEU A 24 -12.40 5.19 -7.42
CA LEU A 24 -11.66 5.90 -8.47
C LEU A 24 -11.85 5.30 -9.87
N LYS A 25 -12.12 3.99 -9.99
CA LYS A 25 -12.42 3.36 -11.29
C LYS A 25 -13.68 3.91 -11.98
N ALA A 26 -14.61 4.46 -11.20
CA ALA A 26 -15.90 4.99 -11.66
C ALA A 26 -15.93 6.53 -11.71
N VAL A 27 -14.88 7.20 -11.22
CA VAL A 27 -14.79 8.67 -11.26
C VAL A 27 -14.58 9.13 -12.70
N LYS A 28 -15.43 10.04 -13.16
CA LYS A 28 -15.37 10.64 -14.49
C LYS A 28 -14.60 11.96 -14.49
N ASP A 29 -14.86 12.78 -13.48
CA ASP A 29 -14.34 14.13 -13.37
C ASP A 29 -13.74 14.35 -11.97
N ILE A 30 -12.59 15.02 -11.93
CA ILE A 30 -11.93 15.48 -10.69
C ILE A 30 -11.75 16.99 -10.84
N TYR A 31 -12.29 17.74 -9.88
CA TYR A 31 -12.16 19.19 -9.81
C TYR A 31 -11.19 19.57 -8.70
N TYR A 32 -10.20 20.39 -9.03
CA TYR A 32 -9.26 20.96 -8.07
C TYR A 32 -9.68 22.39 -7.75
N MET A 33 -9.82 22.68 -6.46
CA MET A 33 -10.20 24.00 -5.97
C MET A 33 -9.07 24.56 -5.11
N ASP A 34 -8.58 25.76 -5.46
CA ASP A 34 -7.50 26.44 -4.74
C ASP A 34 -8.06 27.16 -3.50
N VAL A 35 -8.43 26.38 -2.49
CA VAL A 35 -8.99 26.89 -1.23
C VAL A 35 -8.40 26.16 -0.02
N ASN A 36 -8.24 26.89 1.09
CA ASN A 36 -7.79 26.34 2.36
C ASN A 36 -8.95 25.66 3.10
N LEU A 37 -9.34 24.46 2.66
CA LEU A 37 -10.46 23.69 3.24
C LEU A 37 -10.19 23.20 4.66
N TYR A 38 -8.94 22.88 4.98
CA TYR A 38 -8.61 22.22 6.24
C TYR A 38 -7.17 22.53 6.67
N ARG A 39 -6.98 22.85 7.95
CA ARG A 39 -5.65 23.08 8.54
C ARG A 39 -5.29 21.90 9.42
N TYR A 40 -4.27 21.14 9.02
CA TYR A 40 -3.83 19.97 9.78
C TYR A 40 -2.53 20.26 10.55
N TYR A 41 -2.48 19.80 11.80
CA TYR A 41 -1.28 19.89 12.62
C TYR A 41 -0.42 18.63 12.44
N ILE A 42 0.72 18.81 11.76
CA ILE A 42 1.71 17.78 11.39
C ILE A 42 2.83 17.64 12.45
N GLY A 43 3.55 16.52 12.47
CA GLY A 43 4.73 16.33 13.32
C GLY A 43 4.47 15.92 14.77
N ARG A 44 3.33 15.28 15.07
CA ARG A 44 3.08 14.72 16.41
C ARG A 44 3.52 13.26 16.52
N GLU A 45 4.05 12.87 17.67
CA GLU A 45 4.56 11.52 17.91
C GLU A 45 3.45 10.45 17.91
N ASP A 46 2.20 10.81 18.24
CA ASP A 46 1.02 9.94 18.26
C ASP A 46 0.38 9.73 16.88
N GLN A 47 0.99 10.27 15.81
CA GLN A 47 0.44 10.13 14.47
C GLN A 47 0.46 8.69 13.96
N SER A 48 -0.59 8.34 13.23
CA SER A 48 -0.73 7.01 12.62
C SER A 48 0.33 6.71 11.57
N VAL A 49 1.07 7.72 11.08
CA VAL A 49 2.15 7.57 10.09
C VAL A 49 3.54 7.44 10.73
N ASN A 50 3.64 7.48 12.06
CA ASN A 50 4.89 7.18 12.74
C ASN A 50 5.30 5.71 12.50
N GLU A 51 6.56 5.47 12.13
CA GLU A 51 7.06 4.14 11.75
C GLU A 51 6.74 3.05 12.80
N GLN A 52 6.94 3.33 14.10
CA GLN A 52 6.69 2.35 15.15
C GLN A 52 5.20 2.04 15.30
N VAL A 53 4.35 3.07 15.18
CA VAL A 53 2.89 2.92 15.18
C VAL A 53 2.44 2.12 13.95
N MET A 54 3.05 2.35 12.79
CA MET A 54 2.74 1.62 11.56
C MET A 54 3.12 0.15 11.65
N ILE A 55 4.31 -0.16 12.18
CA ILE A 55 4.76 -1.53 12.44
C ILE A 55 3.79 -2.23 13.41
N GLY A 56 3.41 -1.58 14.50
CA GLY A 56 2.44 -2.13 15.46
C GLY A 56 1.03 -2.36 14.89
N ARG A 57 0.73 -1.81 13.71
CA ARG A 57 -0.56 -1.94 13.02
C ARG A 57 -0.45 -2.70 11.70
N ILE A 58 0.63 -3.46 11.50
CA ILE A 58 0.88 -4.16 10.24
C ILE A 58 -0.27 -5.09 9.81
N ASP A 59 -0.96 -5.73 10.76
CA ASP A 59 -2.10 -6.59 10.46
C ASP A 59 -3.25 -5.82 9.78
N GLN A 60 -3.47 -4.58 10.20
CA GLN A 60 -4.48 -3.71 9.60
C GLN A 60 -4.05 -3.25 8.21
N GLN A 61 -2.76 -2.91 8.03
CA GLN A 61 -2.20 -2.56 6.73
C GLN A 61 -2.31 -3.71 5.71
N ILE A 62 -2.00 -4.94 6.14
CA ILE A 62 -2.14 -6.14 5.29
C ILE A 62 -3.60 -6.41 4.98
N ARG A 63 -4.50 -6.31 5.97
CA ARG A 63 -5.94 -6.46 5.77
C ARG A 63 -6.46 -5.47 4.73
N VAL A 64 -6.13 -4.20 4.85
CA VAL A 64 -6.50 -3.14 3.90
C VAL A 64 -5.95 -3.45 2.51
N THR A 65 -4.69 -3.86 2.42
CA THR A 65 -4.08 -4.22 1.13
C THR A 65 -4.82 -5.38 0.46
N LYS A 66 -5.19 -6.43 1.20
CA LYS A 66 -5.99 -7.55 0.66
C LYS A 66 -7.37 -7.08 0.18
N LEU A 67 -8.07 -6.26 0.97
CA LEU A 67 -9.36 -5.70 0.56
C LEU A 67 -9.25 -4.87 -0.74
N MET A 68 -8.16 -4.11 -0.91
CA MET A 68 -7.91 -3.39 -2.16
C MET A 68 -7.65 -4.33 -3.35
N LEU A 69 -6.95 -5.46 -3.13
CA LEU A 69 -6.72 -6.47 -4.15
C LEU A 69 -8.03 -7.17 -4.57
N ASP A 70 -8.93 -7.39 -3.62
CA ASP A 70 -10.21 -8.08 -3.83
C ASP A 70 -11.28 -7.16 -4.45
N ALA A 71 -11.14 -5.83 -4.31
CA ALA A 71 -12.16 -4.86 -4.69
C ALA A 71 -12.54 -4.95 -6.19
N PHE A 72 -11.56 -5.17 -7.07
CA PHE A 72 -11.76 -5.45 -8.50
C PHE A 72 -10.42 -5.76 -9.19
N ASN A 73 -10.47 -6.42 -10.35
CA ASN A 73 -9.29 -6.63 -11.17
C ASN A 73 -8.94 -5.32 -11.95
N PRO A 74 -7.77 -4.70 -11.73
CA PRO A 74 -7.42 -3.44 -12.38
C PRO A 74 -7.27 -3.57 -13.90
N TYR A 75 -7.13 -4.79 -14.44
CA TYR A 75 -7.06 -5.01 -15.89
C TYR A 75 -8.39 -4.78 -16.60
N ASP A 76 -9.52 -4.81 -15.88
CA ASP A 76 -10.86 -4.55 -16.41
C ASP A 76 -11.09 -3.05 -16.65
N VAL A 77 -10.23 -2.19 -16.10
CA VAL A 77 -10.26 -0.74 -16.35
C VAL A 77 -9.77 -0.44 -17.76
N VAL A 78 -10.69 0.06 -18.60
CA VAL A 78 -10.44 0.35 -20.03
C VAL A 78 -9.40 1.45 -20.22
N ASN A 79 -9.49 2.53 -19.43
CA ASN A 79 -8.57 3.65 -19.52
C ASN A 79 -7.15 3.23 -19.09
N LYS A 80 -6.21 3.23 -20.04
CA LYS A 80 -4.83 2.74 -19.83
C LYS A 80 -4.07 3.55 -18.77
N LYS A 81 -4.28 4.87 -18.69
CA LYS A 81 -3.61 5.75 -17.72
C LYS A 81 -4.13 5.49 -16.31
N LEU A 82 -5.46 5.42 -16.16
CA LEU A 82 -6.10 5.09 -14.89
C LEU A 82 -5.72 3.70 -14.41
N ARG A 83 -5.76 2.69 -15.29
CA ARG A 83 -5.29 1.34 -14.96
C ARG A 83 -3.83 1.32 -14.48
N LYS A 84 -2.94 2.05 -15.16
CA LYS A 84 -1.53 2.15 -14.74
C LYS A 84 -1.44 2.76 -13.34
N TYR A 85 -2.18 3.83 -13.07
CA TYR A 85 -2.23 4.47 -11.77
C TYR A 85 -2.73 3.51 -10.67
N LEU A 86 -3.85 2.82 -10.89
CA LEU A 86 -4.42 1.86 -9.93
C LEU A 86 -3.46 0.69 -9.64
N ILE A 87 -2.80 0.14 -10.66
CA ILE A 87 -1.77 -0.90 -10.47
C ILE A 87 -0.59 -0.36 -9.66
N SER A 88 -0.12 0.85 -9.94
CA SER A 88 0.96 1.48 -9.18
C SER A 88 0.53 1.75 -7.73
N TYR A 89 -0.73 2.08 -7.47
CA TYR A 89 -1.23 2.26 -6.11
C TYR A 89 -1.24 0.94 -5.32
N LEU A 90 -1.66 -0.16 -5.94
CA LEU A 90 -1.55 -1.50 -5.35
C LEU A 90 -0.09 -1.90 -5.12
N GLU A 91 0.82 -1.59 -6.06
CA GLU A 91 2.26 -1.81 -5.87
C GLU A 91 2.80 -1.07 -4.65
N ILE A 92 2.40 0.19 -4.45
CA ILE A 92 2.77 0.97 -3.26
C ILE A 92 2.25 0.28 -1.98
N MET A 93 1.00 -0.18 -1.94
CA MET A 93 0.45 -0.89 -0.77
C MET A 93 1.20 -2.20 -0.46
N MET A 94 1.56 -2.95 -1.50
CA MET A 94 2.40 -4.16 -1.36
C MET A 94 3.80 -3.82 -0.83
N VAL A 95 4.40 -2.74 -1.31
CA VAL A 95 5.74 -2.28 -0.88
C VAL A 95 5.71 -1.78 0.57
N ILE A 96 4.72 -0.97 0.95
CA ILE A 96 4.55 -0.48 2.33
C ILE A 96 4.37 -1.66 3.29
N SER A 97 3.47 -2.59 2.97
CA SER A 97 3.27 -3.80 3.78
C SER A 97 4.57 -4.61 3.92
N SER A 98 5.33 -4.72 2.83
CA SER A 98 6.59 -5.46 2.81
C SER A 98 7.69 -4.79 3.63
N ILE A 99 7.86 -3.48 3.50
CA ILE A 99 8.93 -2.78 4.21
C ILE A 99 8.64 -2.71 5.71
N LEU A 100 7.37 -2.53 6.12
CA LEU A 100 6.98 -2.59 7.54
C LEU A 100 7.28 -3.97 8.14
N ALA A 101 6.96 -5.05 7.43
CA ALA A 101 7.30 -6.40 7.86
C ALA A 101 8.81 -6.58 8.04
N ILE A 102 9.60 -6.07 7.09
CA ILE A 102 11.07 -6.15 7.16
C ILE A 102 11.63 -5.31 8.31
N LEU A 103 11.12 -4.10 8.51
CA LEU A 103 11.56 -3.18 9.57
C LEU A 103 11.21 -3.69 10.97
N SER A 104 10.12 -4.46 11.10
CA SER A 104 9.70 -5.06 12.37
C SER A 104 10.75 -6.01 12.96
N LYS A 105 11.64 -6.58 12.12
CA LYS A 105 12.62 -7.62 12.49
C LYS A 105 12.01 -8.84 13.18
N ASP A 106 10.72 -9.05 12.99
CA ASP A 106 9.95 -10.14 13.58
C ASP A 106 9.64 -11.23 12.54
N GLU A 107 9.80 -12.49 12.93
CA GLU A 107 9.63 -13.63 12.01
C GLU A 107 8.17 -13.84 11.62
N GLU A 108 7.22 -13.56 12.51
CA GLU A 108 5.78 -13.66 12.22
C GLU A 108 5.39 -12.63 11.15
N ASN A 109 5.85 -11.39 11.29
CA ASN A 109 5.61 -10.33 10.30
C ASN A 109 6.26 -10.62 8.95
N LEU A 110 7.45 -11.24 8.93
CA LEU A 110 8.06 -11.72 7.68
C LEU A 110 7.22 -12.82 7.02
N LYS A 111 6.65 -13.72 7.81
CA LYS A 111 5.71 -14.73 7.29
C LYS A 111 4.45 -14.09 6.73
N LYS A 112 3.86 -13.10 7.42
CA LYS A 112 2.71 -12.32 6.92
C LYS A 112 3.01 -11.61 5.59
N LYS A 113 4.23 -11.09 5.42
CA LYS A 113 4.69 -10.55 4.13
C LYS A 113 4.62 -11.62 3.05
N ASP A 114 5.22 -12.78 3.28
CA ASP A 114 5.26 -13.86 2.29
C ASP A 114 3.84 -14.39 1.96
N GLU A 115 2.98 -14.48 2.97
CA GLU A 115 1.55 -14.78 2.81
C GLU A 115 0.83 -13.75 1.95
N LEU A 116 1.11 -12.44 2.11
CA LEU A 116 0.53 -11.39 1.27
C LEU A 116 0.98 -11.51 -0.20
N TRP A 117 2.25 -11.83 -0.45
CA TRP A 117 2.74 -12.04 -1.81
C TRP A 117 2.14 -13.29 -2.45
N ASN A 118 1.99 -14.37 -1.69
CA ASN A 118 1.30 -15.58 -2.14
C ASN A 118 -0.18 -15.31 -2.41
N TYR A 119 -0.84 -14.55 -1.53
CA TYR A 119 -2.22 -14.11 -1.73
C TYR A 119 -2.39 -13.40 -3.08
N LEU A 120 -1.53 -12.43 -3.39
CA LEU A 120 -1.54 -11.75 -4.69
C LEU A 120 -1.25 -12.71 -5.86
N LYS A 121 -0.31 -13.64 -5.68
CA LYS A 121 0.07 -14.63 -6.69
C LYS A 121 -1.08 -15.54 -7.06
N ASP A 122 -1.81 -16.03 -6.07
CA ASP A 122 -2.90 -16.99 -6.23
C ASP A 122 -4.17 -16.28 -6.74
N HIS A 123 -4.46 -15.09 -6.21
CA HIS A 123 -5.65 -14.33 -6.57
C HIS A 123 -5.55 -13.65 -7.95
N ASN A 124 -4.37 -13.08 -8.29
CA ASN A 124 -4.16 -12.41 -9.58
C ASN A 124 -2.72 -12.63 -10.12
N PRO A 125 -2.45 -13.78 -10.77
CA PRO A 125 -1.12 -14.12 -11.28
C PRO A 125 -0.54 -13.12 -12.30
N ARG A 126 -1.41 -12.41 -13.03
CA ARG A 126 -0.99 -11.37 -14.00
C ARG A 126 -0.48 -10.14 -13.26
N LEU A 127 -1.23 -9.65 -12.28
CA LEU A 127 -0.85 -8.52 -11.45
C LEU A 127 0.39 -8.85 -10.60
N TYR A 128 0.43 -10.05 -10.01
CA TYR A 128 1.60 -10.55 -9.29
C TYR A 128 2.86 -10.45 -10.15
N ARG A 129 2.85 -11.01 -11.37
CA ARG A 129 4.02 -10.93 -12.27
C ARG A 129 4.40 -9.50 -12.61
N ARG A 130 3.41 -8.60 -12.78
CA ARG A 130 3.65 -7.19 -13.07
C ARG A 130 4.36 -6.48 -11.92
N ILE A 131 3.86 -6.65 -10.70
CA ILE A 131 4.40 -5.99 -9.49
C ILE A 131 5.72 -6.64 -9.07
N ARG A 132 5.78 -7.98 -8.99
CA ARG A 132 6.95 -8.74 -8.52
C ARG A 132 8.21 -8.51 -9.35
N ARG A 133 8.04 -8.24 -10.66
CA ARG A 133 9.15 -7.95 -11.59
C ARG A 133 9.55 -6.47 -11.63
N GLY A 134 8.73 -5.57 -11.09
CA GLY A 134 9.08 -4.15 -10.95
C GLY A 134 10.27 -3.96 -10.01
N ALA A 135 10.96 -2.82 -10.12
CA ALA A 135 12.16 -2.54 -9.32
C ALA A 135 11.88 -2.62 -7.81
N LEU A 136 10.76 -2.03 -7.35
CA LEU A 136 10.35 -2.07 -5.94
C LEU A 136 9.94 -3.48 -5.52
N GLY A 137 9.17 -4.19 -6.36
CA GLY A 137 8.80 -5.58 -6.09
C GLY A 137 10.00 -6.53 -6.02
N GLN A 138 11.06 -6.29 -6.79
CA GLN A 138 12.32 -7.03 -6.66
C GLN A 138 13.04 -6.67 -5.35
N ALA A 139 13.20 -5.39 -5.04
CA ALA A 139 13.86 -4.92 -3.83
C ALA A 139 13.22 -5.49 -2.55
N MET A 140 11.89 -5.53 -2.47
CA MET A 140 11.14 -6.03 -1.30
C MET A 140 11.18 -7.56 -1.11
N ASN A 141 11.75 -8.29 -2.07
CA ASN A 141 11.78 -9.75 -2.07
C ASN A 141 13.16 -10.31 -2.44
N LEU A 142 14.22 -9.53 -2.18
CA LEU A 142 15.58 -10.05 -2.19
C LEU A 142 15.74 -11.06 -1.05
N PRO A 143 16.31 -12.25 -1.30
CA PRO A 143 16.39 -13.31 -0.31
C PRO A 143 17.39 -12.98 0.81
N GLY A 144 17.12 -13.56 1.99
CA GLY A 144 18.04 -13.55 3.12
C GLY A 144 18.21 -12.19 3.81
N LYS A 145 19.09 -12.17 4.82
CA LYS A 145 19.34 -10.98 5.65
C LYS A 145 19.94 -9.82 4.85
N VAL A 146 20.84 -10.11 3.90
CA VAL A 146 21.46 -9.10 3.04
C VAL A 146 20.43 -8.38 2.17
N GLY A 147 19.53 -9.13 1.53
CA GLY A 147 18.46 -8.56 0.72
C GLY A 147 17.55 -7.63 1.52
N ARG A 148 17.19 -8.05 2.73
CA ARG A 148 16.40 -7.23 3.67
C ARG A 148 17.13 -5.95 4.09
N SER A 149 18.44 -6.02 4.35
CA SER A 149 19.24 -4.82 4.67
C SER A 149 19.26 -3.80 3.53
N ILE A 150 19.31 -4.24 2.28
CA ILE A 150 19.23 -3.35 1.09
C ILE A 150 17.86 -2.66 1.05
N ALA A 151 16.78 -3.40 1.28
CA ALA A 151 15.42 -2.84 1.33
C ALA A 151 15.30 -1.74 2.42
N VAL A 152 15.82 -2.01 3.62
CA VAL A 152 15.85 -1.04 4.73
C VAL A 152 16.69 0.20 4.38
N ALA A 153 17.85 0.03 3.75
CA ALA A 153 18.69 1.15 3.34
C ALA A 153 17.96 2.04 2.32
N GLY A 154 17.32 1.44 1.30
CA GLY A 154 16.53 2.17 0.32
C GLY A 154 15.37 2.95 0.95
N TYR A 155 14.66 2.33 1.91
CA TYR A 155 13.62 3.00 2.67
C TYR A 155 14.15 4.20 3.46
N ARG A 156 15.27 4.06 4.18
CA ARG A 156 15.86 5.16 4.95
C ARG A 156 16.30 6.32 4.06
N ILE A 157 16.81 6.04 2.86
CA ILE A 157 17.16 7.07 1.88
C ILE A 157 15.90 7.81 1.42
N ALA A 158 14.86 7.06 1.04
CA ALA A 158 13.59 7.66 0.64
C ALA A 158 12.98 8.52 1.76
N ASN A 159 12.97 8.02 3.00
CA ASN A 159 12.47 8.76 4.14
C ASN A 159 13.26 10.06 4.38
N LYS A 160 14.59 10.02 4.22
CA LYS A 160 15.43 11.21 4.38
C LYS A 160 15.20 12.26 3.28
N LEU A 161 14.91 11.85 2.05
CA LEU A 161 14.70 12.76 0.92
C LEU A 161 13.32 13.40 0.93
N TYR A 162 12.29 12.64 1.30
CA TYR A 162 10.90 13.09 1.24
C TYR A 162 10.33 13.52 2.59
N GLY A 163 11.02 13.21 3.70
CA GLY A 163 10.67 13.65 5.04
C GLY A 163 9.28 13.19 5.45
N PHE A 164 9.08 11.89 5.68
CA PHE A 164 7.80 11.40 6.25
C PHE A 164 7.65 11.73 7.76
N ASN A 165 8.30 12.80 8.24
CA ASN A 165 8.23 13.33 9.60
C ASN A 165 7.57 14.71 9.62
#